data_AF-A0A448ML18-F1
#
_entry.id   AF-A0A448ML18-F1
#
_cell.length_a   1.000
_cell.length_b   1.000
_cell.length_c   1.000
_cell.angle_alpha   90.00
_cell.angle_beta   90.00
_cell.angle_gamma   90.00
#
_symmetry.space_group_name_H-M   'P 1'
#
loop_
_entity.id
_entity.type
_entity.pdbx_description
1 polymer ?
#
loop_
_entity_poly.entity_id
_entity_poly.type
_entity_poly.pdbx_seq_one_letter_code
_entity_poly.pdbx_strand_id
1 'polypeptide(L)'
;MCHAGISPDWDLVMAKACAKEVENVLRQGDIHHLLENMYAEQPDCWSPELQGLDRLRYIINVFTRMRFCYRDHRLDFSCKSPLKDAPPELTPWFNLYNPLYQKIPIILGIGRV
;
A
#
# COMPACT_ATOMS: atom_id res chain seq x y z
N MET A 1 11.92 5.79 -4.12
CA MET A 1 11.83 4.31 -4.12
C MET A 1 10.96 3.91 -2.95
N CYS A 2 10.02 3.00 -3.14
CA CYS A 2 9.31 2.31 -2.06
C CYS A 2 9.43 0.79 -2.27
N HIS A 3 9.10 -0.01 -1.26
CA HIS A 3 9.31 -1.46 -1.34
C HIS A 3 8.27 -2.12 -2.28
N ALA A 4 6.97 -1.93 -2.01
CA ALA A 4 5.88 -2.55 -2.77
C ALA A 4 5.26 -1.62 -3.83
N GLY A 5 4.82 -0.41 -3.46
CA GLY A 5 4.16 0.50 -4.40
C GLY A 5 3.63 1.79 -3.78
N ILE A 6 2.79 2.49 -4.53
CA ILE A 6 1.98 3.65 -4.09
C ILE A 6 0.53 3.28 -4.32
N SER A 7 -0.38 3.62 -3.40
CA SER A 7 -1.80 3.31 -3.56
C SER A 7 -2.38 4.00 -4.80
N PRO A 8 -3.28 3.32 -5.56
CA PRO A 8 -4.05 3.93 -6.64
C PRO A 8 -4.79 5.21 -6.23
N ASP A 9 -5.18 5.32 -4.96
CA ASP A 9 -5.93 6.46 -4.42
C ASP A 9 -5.06 7.64 -3.95
N TRP A 10 -3.73 7.52 -4.04
CA TRP A 10 -2.82 8.56 -3.56
C TRP A 10 -2.21 9.36 -4.69
N ASP A 11 -2.17 10.68 -4.49
CA ASP A 11 -1.20 11.53 -5.17
C ASP A 11 0.16 11.48 -4.46
N LEU A 12 1.16 12.16 -5.04
CA LEU A 12 2.52 12.16 -4.48
C LEU A 12 2.59 12.84 -3.11
N VAL A 13 1.74 13.85 -2.87
CA VAL A 13 1.73 14.61 -1.61
C VAL A 13 1.21 13.71 -0.49
N MET A 14 0.11 13.00 -0.74
CA MET A 14 -0.49 12.04 0.18
C MET A 14 0.46 10.87 0.45
N ALA A 15 1.08 10.31 -0.59
CA ALA A 15 2.05 9.22 -0.42
C ALA A 15 3.22 9.63 0.50
N LYS A 16 3.76 10.84 0.31
CA LYS A 16 4.84 11.37 1.17
C LYS A 16 4.37 11.63 2.60
N ALA A 17 3.17 12.19 2.78
CA ALA A 17 2.60 12.45 4.09
C ALA A 17 2.38 11.14 4.87
N CYS A 18 1.80 10.12 4.22
CA CYS A 18 1.58 8.81 4.80
C CYS A 18 2.90 8.13 5.19
N ALA A 19 3.91 8.18 4.31
CA ALA A 19 5.24 7.64 4.64
C ALA A 19 5.83 8.32 5.88
N LYS A 20 5.73 9.66 5.95
CA LYS A 20 6.25 10.44 7.08
C LYS A 20 5.53 10.11 8.39
N GLU A 21 4.23 9.83 8.32
CA GLU A 21 3.41 9.45 9.47
C GLU A 21 3.92 8.14 10.10
N VAL A 22 4.06 7.09 9.29
CA VAL A 22 4.60 5.79 9.75
C VAL A 22 6.05 5.92 10.22
N GLU A 23 6.89 6.67 9.52
CA GLU A 23 8.27 6.94 9.95
C GLU A 23 8.34 7.58 11.33
N ASN A 24 7.45 8.52 11.64
CA ASN A 24 7.45 9.19 12.94
C ASN A 24 7.09 8.21 14.07
N VAL A 25 6.09 7.35 13.87
CA VAL A 25 5.72 6.32 14.86
C VAL A 25 6.88 5.33 15.06
N LEU A 26 7.54 4.89 13.98
CA LEU A 26 8.68 3.98 14.08
C LEU A 26 9.89 4.59 14.81
N ARG A 27 10.07 5.92 14.75
CA ARG A 27 11.22 6.60 15.39
C ARG A 27 10.96 7.04 16.82
N GLN A 28 9.74 7.49 17.12
CA GLN A 28 9.44 8.24 18.34
C GLN A 28 8.15 7.77 19.03
N GLY A 29 7.34 6.94 18.38
CA GLY A 29 6.10 6.40 18.95
C GLY A 29 6.31 5.07 19.67
N ASP A 30 5.19 4.47 20.09
CA ASP A 30 5.17 3.13 20.65
C ASP A 30 5.31 2.08 19.53
N ILE A 31 6.56 1.78 19.19
CA ILE A 31 6.90 0.79 18.16
C ILE A 31 6.40 -0.60 18.54
N HIS A 32 6.40 -0.97 19.82
CA HIS A 32 5.94 -2.29 20.25
C HIS A 32 4.45 -2.44 19.97
N HIS A 33 3.65 -1.45 20.36
CA HIS A 33 2.23 -1.43 20.07
C HIS A 33 1.95 -1.46 18.55
N LEU A 34 2.72 -0.72 17.74
CA LEU A 34 2.56 -0.75 16.28
C LEU A 34 2.88 -2.13 15.71
N LEU A 35 4.01 -2.75 16.08
CA LEU A 35 4.45 -4.04 15.55
C LEU A 35 3.47 -5.17 15.90
N GLU A 36 2.89 -5.13 17.11
CA GLU A 36 1.87 -6.10 17.55
C GLU A 36 0.57 -5.99 16.73
N ASN A 37 0.25 -4.80 16.22
CA ASN A 37 -1.03 -4.52 15.59
C ASN A 37 -0.96 -4.27 14.07
N MET A 38 0.22 -4.18 13.47
CA MET A 38 0.35 -3.84 12.03
C MET A 38 0.07 -5.01 11.09
N TYR A 39 0.11 -6.27 11.57
CA TYR A 39 -0.15 -7.44 10.73
C TYR A 39 -1.64 -7.78 10.72
N ALA A 40 -2.41 -7.02 9.95
CA ALA A 40 -3.75 -7.45 9.54
C ALA A 40 -4.02 -7.04 8.08
N GLU A 41 -5.07 -7.62 7.51
CA GLU A 41 -5.49 -7.38 6.12
C GLU A 41 -6.50 -6.23 6.01
N GLN A 42 -7.11 -5.82 7.12
CA GLN A 42 -8.07 -4.73 7.16
C GLN A 42 -7.48 -3.50 7.87
N PRO A 43 -7.77 -2.27 7.40
CA PRO A 43 -8.62 -1.96 6.25
C PRO A 43 -7.91 -2.23 4.90
N ASP A 44 -8.69 -2.59 3.89
CA ASP A 44 -8.22 -2.84 2.52
C ASP A 44 -8.49 -1.68 1.53
N CYS A 45 -9.30 -0.69 1.92
CA CYS A 45 -9.56 0.53 1.15
C CYS A 45 -8.94 1.77 1.80
N TRP A 46 -8.54 2.74 0.98
CA TRP A 46 -8.15 4.04 1.49
C TRP A 46 -9.38 4.88 1.85
N SER A 47 -9.31 5.57 2.98
CA SER A 47 -10.24 6.65 3.31
C SER A 47 -9.47 7.75 4.05
N PRO A 48 -9.72 9.04 3.75
CA PRO A 48 -9.11 10.14 4.50
C PRO A 48 -9.61 10.19 5.96
N GLU A 49 -10.74 9.55 6.27
CA GLU A 49 -11.27 9.43 7.63
C GLU A 49 -10.57 8.34 8.47
N LEU A 50 -9.77 7.45 7.87
CA LEU A 50 -9.00 6.47 8.64
C LEU A 50 -8.13 7.17 9.68
N GLN A 51 -8.13 6.67 10.92
CA GLN A 51 -7.32 7.18 12.03
C GLN A 51 -6.58 6.05 12.76
N GLY A 52 -5.58 6.43 13.56
CA GLY A 52 -4.90 5.51 14.48
C GLY A 52 -4.32 4.27 13.78
N LEU A 53 -4.51 3.10 14.39
CA LEU A 53 -3.93 1.85 13.90
C LEU A 53 -4.44 1.45 12.51
N ASP A 54 -5.71 1.68 12.19
CA ASP A 54 -6.26 1.29 10.88
C ASP A 54 -5.61 2.10 9.76
N ARG A 55 -5.39 3.40 9.99
CA ARG A 55 -4.65 4.27 9.07
C ARG A 55 -3.21 3.81 8.90
N LEU A 56 -2.49 3.62 10.01
CA LEU A 56 -1.09 3.20 9.98
C LEU A 56 -0.93 1.84 9.29
N ARG A 57 -1.85 0.91 9.56
CA ARG A 57 -1.85 -0.42 8.96
C ARG A 57 -2.09 -0.38 7.46
N TYR A 58 -3.07 0.39 6.99
CA TYR A 58 -3.27 0.59 5.55
C TYR A 58 -1.99 1.11 4.90
N ILE A 59 -1.39 2.14 5.49
CA ILE A 59 -0.18 2.77 4.95
C ILE A 59 0.97 1.77 4.86
N ILE A 60 1.20 1.01 5.93
CA ILE A 60 2.24 -0.02 5.97
C ILE A 60 1.98 -1.09 4.91
N ASN A 61 0.73 -1.57 4.79
CA ASN A 61 0.34 -2.56 3.80
C ASN A 61 0.61 -2.09 2.36
N VAL A 62 0.27 -0.84 2.03
CA VAL A 62 0.57 -0.25 0.71
C VAL A 62 2.07 -0.25 0.44
N PHE A 63 2.88 0.23 1.39
CA PHE A 63 4.32 0.38 1.14
C PHE A 63 5.11 -0.91 1.20
N THR A 64 4.61 -1.95 1.88
CA THR A 64 5.39 -3.17 2.17
C THR A 64 4.83 -4.46 1.60
N ARG A 65 3.52 -4.53 1.29
CA ARG A 65 2.85 -5.81 0.95
C ARG A 65 2.01 -5.78 -0.32
N MET A 66 1.70 -4.59 -0.86
CA MET A 66 0.82 -4.46 -2.02
C MET A 66 1.39 -5.13 -3.28
N ARG A 67 0.55 -5.92 -3.96
CA ARG A 67 0.86 -6.56 -5.24
C ARG A 67 -0.29 -6.38 -6.22
N PHE A 68 -1.46 -6.83 -5.82
CA PHE A 68 -2.69 -6.73 -6.58
C PHE A 68 -3.72 -5.87 -5.83
N CYS A 69 -4.61 -5.28 -6.61
CA CYS A 69 -5.77 -4.55 -6.16
C CYS A 69 -6.99 -5.04 -6.95
N TYR A 70 -8.16 -4.89 -6.35
CA TYR A 70 -9.42 -4.95 -7.07
C TYR A 70 -9.62 -3.68 -7.91
N ARG A 71 -10.56 -3.71 -8.86
CA ARG A 71 -10.88 -2.54 -9.72
C ARG A 71 -11.46 -1.35 -8.95
N ASP A 72 -11.97 -1.59 -7.75
CA ASP A 72 -12.44 -0.57 -6.80
C ASP A 72 -11.32 -0.06 -5.88
N HIS A 73 -10.06 -0.33 -6.22
CA HIS A 73 -8.84 0.07 -5.53
C HIS A 73 -8.60 -0.59 -4.16
N ARG A 74 -9.45 -1.53 -3.74
CA ARG A 74 -9.15 -2.35 -2.55
C ARG A 74 -7.91 -3.20 -2.75
N LEU A 75 -7.09 -3.30 -1.70
CA LEU A 75 -5.89 -4.12 -1.66
C LEU A 75 -6.26 -5.60 -1.60
N ASP A 76 -5.55 -6.44 -2.34
CA ASP A 76 -5.58 -7.88 -2.15
C ASP A 76 -4.34 -8.38 -1.40
N PHE A 77 -4.58 -9.22 -0.40
CA PHE A 77 -3.53 -9.84 0.43
C PHE A 77 -3.40 -11.35 0.20
N SER A 78 -4.32 -11.96 -0.55
CA SER A 78 -4.40 -13.41 -0.72
C SER A 78 -3.60 -13.90 -1.94
N CYS A 79 -3.63 -13.18 -3.06
CA CYS A 79 -2.98 -13.60 -4.30
C CYS A 79 -1.46 -13.43 -4.23
N LYS A 80 -0.76 -14.57 -4.26
CA LYS A 80 0.71 -14.64 -4.29
C LYS A 80 1.25 -15.14 -5.63
N SER A 81 0.36 -15.37 -6.59
CA SER A 81 0.68 -15.87 -7.93
C SER A 81 1.51 -14.86 -8.74
N PRO A 82 2.28 -15.32 -9.74
CA PRO A 82 2.88 -14.44 -10.75
C PRO A 82 1.82 -13.60 -11.48
N LEU A 83 2.21 -12.45 -12.04
CA LEU A 83 1.30 -11.55 -12.78
C LEU A 83 0.43 -12.26 -13.84
N LYS A 84 1.02 -13.21 -14.57
CA LYS A 84 0.37 -13.94 -15.66
C LYS A 84 -0.76 -14.88 -15.20
N ASP A 85 -0.73 -15.27 -13.93
CA ASP A 85 -1.65 -16.25 -13.33
C ASP A 85 -2.62 -15.56 -12.35
N ALA A 86 -2.71 -14.22 -12.39
CA ALA A 86 -3.61 -13.46 -11.54
C ALA A 86 -5.08 -13.69 -11.93
N PRO A 87 -5.99 -13.86 -10.95
CA PRO A 87 -7.43 -13.90 -11.20
C PRO A 87 -7.93 -12.66 -11.96
N PRO A 88 -8.97 -12.78 -12.80
CA PRO A 88 -9.47 -11.69 -13.66
C PRO A 88 -10.04 -10.49 -12.90
N GLU A 89 -10.44 -10.67 -11.64
CA GLU A 89 -10.89 -9.63 -10.73
C GLU A 89 -9.74 -8.81 -10.14
N LEU A 90 -8.52 -9.35 -10.16
CA LEU A 90 -7.33 -8.71 -9.61
C LEU A 90 -6.51 -8.04 -10.71
N THR A 91 -6.01 -6.86 -10.37
CA THR A 91 -5.19 -6.03 -11.26
C THR A 91 -3.90 -5.68 -10.53
N PRO A 92 -2.72 -5.84 -11.15
CA PRO A 92 -1.48 -5.33 -10.57
C PRO A 92 -1.65 -3.85 -10.26
N TRP A 93 -1.25 -3.38 -9.08
CA TRP A 93 -1.60 -2.03 -8.62
C TRP A 93 -1.17 -0.93 -9.60
N PHE A 94 -0.06 -1.11 -10.33
CA PHE A 94 0.48 -0.16 -11.32
C PHE A 94 -0.30 -0.12 -12.64
N ASN A 95 -1.17 -1.10 -12.89
CA ASN A 95 -2.05 -1.12 -14.06
C ASN A 95 -3.39 -0.40 -13.79
N LEU A 96 -3.69 -0.05 -12.53
CA LEU A 96 -4.84 0.80 -12.20
C LEU A 96 -4.59 2.24 -12.63
N TYR A 97 -5.68 2.96 -12.92
CA TYR A 97 -5.57 4.35 -13.33
C TYR A 97 -5.11 5.22 -12.15
N ASN A 98 -3.92 5.79 -12.27
CA ASN A 98 -3.46 6.89 -11.43
C ASN A 98 -2.61 7.84 -12.30
N PRO A 99 -2.92 9.15 -12.37
CA PRO A 99 -2.13 10.12 -13.15
C PRO A 99 -0.64 10.18 -12.79
N LEU A 100 -0.26 9.77 -11.59
CA LEU A 100 1.12 9.67 -11.13
C LEU A 100 1.92 8.65 -11.94
N TYR A 101 1.33 7.46 -12.21
CA TYR A 101 2.03 6.31 -12.80
C TYR A 101 2.49 6.58 -14.24
N GLN A 102 1.79 7.49 -14.93
CA GLN A 102 2.10 7.88 -16.30
C GLN A 102 3.17 8.98 -16.37
N LYS A 103 3.37 9.73 -15.28
CA LYS A 103 4.21 10.94 -15.26
C LYS A 103 5.58 10.70 -14.62
N ILE A 104 5.67 9.74 -13.69
CA ILE A 104 6.85 9.56 -12.85
C ILE A 104 7.24 8.08 -12.87
N PRO A 105 8.50 7.74 -13.21
CA PRO A 105 8.97 6.38 -13.07
C PRO A 105 9.01 6.02 -11.57
N ILE A 106 8.30 4.95 -11.21
CA ILE A 106 8.27 4.43 -9.83
C ILE A 106 9.22 3.23 -9.77
N ILE A 107 10.29 3.37 -8.97
CA ILE A 107 11.25 2.30 -8.72
C ILE A 107 10.85 1.55 -7.45
N LEU A 108 10.76 0.22 -7.58
CA LEU A 108 10.24 -0.71 -6.56
C LEU A 108 11.15 -1.93 -6.42
N GLY A 109 11.01 -2.66 -5.32
CA GLY A 109 11.85 -3.82 -5.03
C GLY A 109 11.17 -4.82 -4.11
N ILE A 110 10.25 -5.60 -4.67
CA ILE A 110 9.67 -6.79 -4.04
C ILE A 110 9.87 -7.99 -4.98
N GLY A 111 10.29 -9.14 -4.44
CA GLY A 111 10.73 -10.30 -5.23
C GLY A 111 9.73 -10.74 -6.30
N ARG A 112 10.25 -10.96 -7.53
CA ARG A 112 9.58 -11.40 -8.78
C ARG A 112 8.07 -11.22 -8.77
N VAL A 113 7.66 -10.00 -9.13
CA VAL A 113 6.33 -9.72 -9.69
C VAL A 113 6.31 -10.30 -11.10
#